data_AF-A0A6J1PK68-F1
#
_entry.id   AF-A0A6J1PK68-F1
#
_cell.length_a   1.000
_cell.length_b   1.000
_cell.length_c   1.000
_cell.angle_alpha   90.00
_cell.angle_beta   90.00
_cell.angle_gamma   90.00
#
_symmetry.space_group_name_H-M   'P 1'
#
loop_
_entity.id
_entity.type
_entity.pdbx_description
1 polymer ?
#
loop_
_entity_poly.entity_id
_entity_poly.type
_entity_poly.pdbx_seq_one_letter_code
_entity_poly.pdbx_strand_id
1 'polypeptide(L)'
;MGLCNIECVERIARYLDVSPGKLEVSDKNVVFSPEYEKTLPPTQGFSTIVQALVRSSKCSDILGCVDTEKETQAVIHQWLEYIVICVNHAAVPVNAKRILNELNAVLKDVPYITGTKKTVADIALYYVLHSIMKDVNYQQKAQYIHVSRWFDNIQQEEKLRRELDLISFNLLHLFL
;
A
#
# COMPACT_ATOMS: atom_id res chain seq x y z
N MET A 1 7.59 9.77 -12.51
CA MET A 1 8.04 9.73 -11.10
C MET A 1 7.48 8.46 -10.47
N GLY A 2 8.22 7.77 -9.61
CA GLY A 2 7.72 6.55 -8.96
C GLY A 2 6.61 6.86 -7.96
N LEU A 3 5.65 5.97 -7.82
CA LEU A 3 4.52 6.10 -6.89
C LEU A 3 4.92 5.84 -5.42
N CYS A 4 6.01 5.10 -5.18
CA CYS A 4 6.62 4.89 -3.86
C CYS A 4 7.49 6.08 -3.44
N ASN A 5 6.88 7.24 -3.26
CA ASN A 5 7.54 8.51 -2.95
C ASN A 5 7.45 8.87 -1.45
N ILE A 6 8.05 10.01 -1.06
CA ILE A 6 8.00 10.53 0.32
C ILE A 6 6.57 10.68 0.82
N GLU A 7 5.69 11.26 0.00
CA GLU A 7 4.29 11.48 0.37
C GLU A 7 3.58 10.16 0.72
N CYS A 8 3.83 9.09 -0.04
CA CYS A 8 3.31 7.77 0.27
C CYS A 8 3.82 7.25 1.63
N VAL A 9 5.10 7.41 1.93
CA VAL A 9 5.70 7.01 3.21
C VAL A 9 5.10 7.82 4.37
N GLU A 10 4.94 9.13 4.20
CA GLU A 10 4.31 9.98 5.21
C GLU A 10 2.87 9.57 5.51
N ARG A 11 2.08 9.24 4.47
CA ARG A 11 0.71 8.75 4.63
C ARG A 11 0.67 7.42 5.40
N ILE A 12 1.62 6.52 5.15
CA ILE A 12 1.75 5.26 5.89
C ILE A 12 2.14 5.53 7.35
N ALA A 13 3.16 6.37 7.60
CA ALA A 13 3.59 6.73 8.96
C ALA A 13 2.44 7.35 9.76
N ARG A 14 1.73 8.30 9.13
CA ARG A 14 0.53 8.92 9.67
C ARG A 14 -0.53 7.89 10.01
N TYR A 15 -0.84 6.94 9.12
CA TYR A 15 -1.82 5.88 9.38
C TYR A 15 -1.43 4.99 10.57
N LEU A 16 -0.13 4.72 10.72
CA LEU A 16 0.44 3.94 11.82
C LEU A 16 0.58 4.74 13.12
N ASP A 17 0.18 6.01 13.14
CA ASP A 17 0.33 6.95 14.26
C ASP A 17 1.80 7.09 14.72
N VAL A 18 2.74 7.07 13.78
CA VAL A 18 4.19 7.23 14.00
C VAL A 18 4.67 8.53 13.35
N SER A 19 5.61 9.23 14.01
CA SER A 19 6.30 10.37 13.39
C SER A 19 7.13 9.88 12.19
N PRO A 20 6.93 10.42 10.97
CA PRO A 20 7.74 10.06 9.81
C PRO A 20 9.22 10.50 9.92
N GLY A 21 9.60 11.20 10.99
CA GLY A 21 10.96 11.68 11.20
C GLY A 21 11.45 12.57 10.05
N LYS A 22 12.78 12.63 9.86
CA LYS A 22 13.36 13.35 8.72
C LYS A 22 13.40 12.43 7.50
N LEU A 23 12.50 12.68 6.55
CA LEU A 23 12.49 12.04 5.24
C LEU A 23 13.25 12.91 4.23
N GLU A 24 14.25 12.34 3.57
CA GLU A 24 15.01 13.00 2.51
C GLU A 24 15.00 12.16 1.24
N VAL A 25 14.95 12.80 0.06
CA VAL A 25 15.15 12.09 -1.23
C VAL A 25 16.64 12.14 -1.56
N SER A 26 17.27 10.98 -1.71
CA SER A 26 18.64 10.88 -2.23
C SER A 26 18.66 9.96 -3.45
N ASP A 27 19.16 10.45 -4.59
CA ASP A 27 19.40 9.67 -5.82
C ASP A 27 18.29 8.67 -6.20
N LYS A 28 17.03 9.13 -6.16
CA LYS A 28 15.79 8.38 -6.48
C LYS A 28 15.26 7.44 -5.40
N ASN A 29 15.90 7.36 -4.24
CA ASN A 29 15.44 6.58 -3.08
C ASN A 29 14.99 7.49 -1.93
N VAL A 30 13.96 7.05 -1.22
CA VAL A 30 13.53 7.67 0.04
C VAL A 30 14.48 7.22 1.15
N VAL A 31 14.99 8.17 1.92
CA VAL A 31 15.84 7.98 3.10
C VAL A 31 15.03 8.38 4.33
N PHE A 32 14.95 7.49 5.32
CA PHE A 32 14.27 7.71 6.59
C PHE A 32 15.27 7.74 7.73
N SER A 33 15.23 8.85 8.49
CA SER A 33 15.99 9.00 9.73
C SER A 33 15.00 9.13 10.91
N PRO A 34 14.87 8.11 11.78
CA PRO A 34 14.00 8.18 12.94
C PRO A 34 14.51 9.24 13.94
N GLU A 35 13.61 10.14 14.38
CA GLU A 35 13.96 11.25 15.29
C GLU A 35 14.43 10.79 16.68
N TYR A 36 14.01 9.60 17.10
CA TYR A 36 14.27 9.04 18.43
C TYR A 36 15.58 8.22 18.52
N GLU A 37 16.21 7.88 17.40
CA GLU A 37 17.46 7.11 17.34
C GLU A 37 18.49 7.79 16.42
N LYS A 38 19.15 8.85 16.91
CA LYS A 38 20.26 9.53 16.21
C LYS A 38 21.48 8.63 15.93
N THR A 39 21.51 7.42 16.48
CA THR A 39 22.63 6.48 16.40
C THR A 39 22.45 5.36 15.37
N LEU A 40 21.24 5.17 14.81
CA LEU A 40 21.03 4.17 13.77
C LEU A 40 21.40 4.77 12.40
N PRO A 41 22.05 4.00 11.50
CA PRO A 41 22.28 4.46 10.14
C PRO A 41 20.93 4.78 9.47
N PRO A 42 20.88 5.83 8.63
CA PRO A 42 19.67 6.21 7.92
C PRO A 42 19.15 5.02 7.10
N THR A 43 17.88 4.67 7.30
CA THR A 43 17.25 3.54 6.62
C THR A 43 16.88 3.96 5.21
N GLN A 44 17.23 3.15 4.22
CA GLN A 44 16.91 3.41 2.82
C GLN A 44 16.01 2.31 2.24
N GLY A 45 15.21 2.70 1.26
CA GLY A 45 14.35 1.79 0.51
C GLY A 45 12.94 1.70 1.11
N PHE A 46 11.94 1.83 0.24
CA PHE A 46 10.54 1.93 0.64
C PHE A 46 10.08 0.78 1.54
N SER A 47 10.35 -0.48 1.16
CA SER A 47 9.96 -1.65 1.98
C SER A 47 10.61 -1.63 3.37
N THR A 48 11.91 -1.33 3.46
CA THR A 48 12.63 -1.25 4.73
C THR A 48 12.08 -0.16 5.63
N ILE A 49 11.76 1.00 5.06
CA ILE A 49 11.19 2.14 5.78
C ILE A 49 9.80 1.80 6.30
N VAL A 50 8.93 1.24 5.45
CA VAL A 50 7.58 0.80 5.86
C VAL A 50 7.67 -0.21 7.01
N GLN A 51 8.59 -1.16 6.96
CA GLN A 51 8.82 -2.10 8.06
C GLN A 51 9.35 -1.44 9.34
N ALA A 52 10.20 -0.41 9.24
CA ALA A 52 10.69 0.34 10.39
C ALA A 52 9.57 1.15 11.06
N LEU A 53 8.70 1.80 10.27
CA LEU A 53 7.50 2.50 10.75
C LEU A 53 6.53 1.55 11.45
N VAL A 54 6.33 0.37 10.86
CA VAL A 54 5.60 -0.75 11.44
C VAL A 54 6.15 -1.10 12.83
N ARG A 55 7.46 -1.37 12.97
CA ARG A 55 8.08 -1.75 14.25
C ARG A 55 8.00 -0.69 15.34
N SER A 56 7.88 0.58 14.95
CA SER A 56 7.74 1.72 15.87
C SER A 56 6.29 2.08 16.18
N SER A 57 5.32 1.46 15.51
CA SER A 57 3.90 1.68 15.73
C SER A 57 3.37 0.86 16.91
N LYS A 58 2.34 1.41 17.56
CA LYS A 58 1.53 0.70 18.56
C LYS A 58 0.40 -0.13 17.94
N CYS A 59 0.20 -0.07 16.62
CA CYS A 59 -0.85 -0.79 15.91
C CYS A 59 -0.49 -2.27 15.69
N SER A 60 -0.47 -3.05 16.77
CA SER A 60 -0.14 -4.49 16.74
C SER A 60 -1.03 -5.32 15.81
N ASP A 61 -2.27 -4.91 15.59
CA ASP A 61 -3.29 -5.76 14.94
C ASP A 61 -3.22 -5.74 13.41
N ILE A 62 -2.70 -4.64 12.85
CA ILE A 62 -2.45 -4.45 11.41
C ILE A 62 -1.09 -5.03 11.02
N LEU A 63 -0.22 -5.14 12.03
CA LEU A 63 1.05 -5.81 11.91
C LEU A 63 0.85 -7.30 12.10
N GLY A 64 1.42 -8.10 11.21
CA GLY A 64 1.74 -9.48 11.57
C GLY A 64 2.85 -9.56 12.63
N CYS A 65 2.84 -8.78 13.72
CA CYS A 65 3.97 -8.71 14.63
C CYS A 65 3.80 -9.50 15.93
N VAL A 66 4.96 -9.99 16.35
CA VAL A 66 5.34 -10.85 17.48
C VAL A 66 4.83 -12.29 17.40
N ASP A 67 3.54 -12.53 17.14
CA ASP A 67 2.97 -13.90 17.15
C ASP A 67 2.38 -14.35 15.80
N THR A 68 2.66 -13.61 14.73
CA THR A 68 2.16 -14.01 13.40
C THR A 68 3.13 -14.95 12.73
N GLU A 69 2.58 -16.03 12.17
CA GLU A 69 3.30 -17.08 11.47
C GLU A 69 4.33 -16.50 10.48
N LYS A 70 5.55 -17.05 10.47
CA LYS A 70 6.66 -16.59 9.60
C LYS A 70 6.23 -16.47 8.14
N GLU A 71 5.27 -17.29 7.73
CA GLU A 71 4.63 -17.26 6.42
C GLU A 71 3.94 -15.91 6.13
N THR A 72 3.16 -15.37 7.08
CA THR A 72 2.50 -14.08 6.91
C THR A 72 3.51 -12.95 6.74
N GLN A 73 4.60 -12.98 7.51
CA GLN A 73 5.70 -12.02 7.36
C GLN A 73 6.37 -12.11 5.98
N ALA A 74 6.63 -13.33 5.51
CA ALA A 74 7.19 -13.53 4.18
C ALA A 74 6.26 -13.02 3.07
N VAL A 75 4.95 -13.27 3.18
CA VAL A 75 3.94 -12.78 2.24
C VAL A 75 3.86 -11.26 2.26
N ILE A 76 3.88 -10.62 3.43
CA ILE A 76 3.94 -9.15 3.53
C ILE A 76 5.18 -8.61 2.82
N HIS A 77 6.35 -9.19 3.06
CA HIS A 77 7.59 -8.77 2.40
C HIS A 77 7.51 -8.91 0.87
N GLN A 78 7.01 -10.04 0.38
CA GLN A 78 6.81 -10.28 -1.05
C GLN A 78 5.94 -9.19 -1.68
N TRP A 79 4.85 -8.80 -1.04
CA TRP A 79 3.97 -7.76 -1.56
C TRP A 79 4.59 -6.36 -1.51
N LEU A 80 5.32 -6.04 -0.45
CA LEU A 80 6.07 -4.77 -0.39
C LEU A 80 7.15 -4.69 -1.48
N GLU A 81 7.82 -5.81 -1.78
CA GLU A 81 8.78 -5.88 -2.90
C GLU A 81 8.08 -5.75 -4.26
N TYR A 82 6.97 -6.45 -4.47
CA TYR A 82 6.17 -6.30 -5.68
C TYR A 82 5.68 -4.86 -5.88
N ILE A 83 5.29 -4.17 -4.80
CA ILE A 83 4.91 -2.75 -4.85
C ILE A 83 6.09 -1.90 -5.35
N VAL A 84 7.30 -2.13 -4.85
CA VAL A 84 8.49 -1.36 -5.24
C VAL A 84 8.92 -1.65 -6.68
N ILE A 85 8.91 -2.93 -7.08
CA ILE A 85 9.46 -3.38 -8.38
C ILE A 85 8.45 -3.23 -9.52
N CYS A 86 7.16 -3.44 -9.25
CA CYS A 86 6.10 -3.42 -10.25
C CYS A 86 5.20 -2.19 -10.09
N VAL A 87 4.50 -2.09 -8.95
CA VAL A 87 3.43 -1.09 -8.77
C VAL A 87 3.95 0.34 -8.83
N ASN A 88 5.18 0.58 -8.36
CA ASN A 88 5.87 1.87 -8.44
C ASN A 88 5.92 2.46 -9.85
N HIS A 89 5.87 1.60 -10.88
CA HIS A 89 5.91 1.97 -12.29
C HIS A 89 4.54 1.96 -12.97
N ALA A 90 3.45 1.82 -12.21
CA ALA A 90 2.07 1.78 -12.71
C ALA A 90 1.61 3.11 -13.32
N ALA A 91 2.29 4.23 -13.06
CA ALA A 91 1.99 5.50 -13.71
C ALA A 91 2.12 5.44 -15.26
N VAL A 92 2.82 4.43 -15.80
CA VAL A 92 2.84 4.14 -17.23
C VAL A 92 1.61 3.27 -17.58
N PRO A 93 0.73 3.68 -18.53
CA PRO A 93 -0.53 2.99 -18.78
C PRO A 93 -0.42 1.49 -19.12
N VAL A 94 0.61 1.10 -19.87
CA VAL A 94 0.87 -0.32 -20.20
C VAL A 94 1.17 -1.13 -18.93
N ASN A 95 1.94 -0.55 -18.01
CA ASN A 95 2.22 -1.17 -16.72
C ASN A 95 0.97 -1.21 -15.85
N ALA A 96 0.19 -0.12 -15.78
CA ALA A 96 -1.08 -0.09 -15.05
C ALA A 96 -1.98 -1.25 -15.45
N LYS A 97 -2.19 -1.46 -16.76
CA LYS A 97 -3.02 -2.56 -17.27
C LYS A 97 -2.50 -3.93 -16.83
N ARG A 98 -1.19 -4.16 -16.93
CA ARG A 98 -0.56 -5.42 -16.48
C ARG A 98 -0.77 -5.65 -14.98
N ILE A 99 -0.50 -4.62 -14.18
CA ILE A 99 -0.58 -4.67 -12.71
C ILE A 99 -2.02 -4.88 -12.26
N LEU A 100 -2.99 -4.18 -12.86
CA LEU A 100 -4.41 -4.37 -12.55
C LEU A 100 -4.90 -5.79 -12.91
N ASN A 101 -4.43 -6.38 -14.02
CA ASN A 101 -4.72 -7.79 -14.34
C ASN A 101 -4.16 -8.75 -13.28
N GLU A 102 -2.89 -8.57 -12.89
CA GLU A 102 -2.21 -9.42 -11.89
C GLU A 102 -2.90 -9.34 -10.52
N LEU A 103 -3.13 -8.12 -10.03
CA LEU A 103 -3.82 -7.90 -8.76
C LEU A 103 -5.25 -8.42 -8.79
N ASN A 104 -5.97 -8.28 -9.90
CA ASN A 104 -7.33 -8.79 -10.04
C ASN A 104 -7.37 -10.33 -9.99
N ALA A 105 -6.37 -11.01 -10.56
CA ALA A 105 -6.26 -12.47 -10.46
C ALA A 105 -5.95 -12.92 -9.02
N VAL A 106 -5.03 -12.22 -8.34
CA VAL A 106 -4.64 -12.52 -6.96
C VAL A 106 -5.81 -12.33 -5.99
N LEU A 107 -6.53 -11.22 -6.09
CA LEU A 107 -7.62 -10.84 -5.18
C LEU A 107 -8.94 -11.58 -5.46
N LYS A 108 -8.96 -12.49 -6.43
CA LYS A 108 -10.15 -13.24 -6.83
C LYS A 108 -10.79 -13.96 -5.64
N ASP A 109 -9.99 -14.70 -4.90
CA ASP A 109 -10.45 -15.64 -3.87
C ASP A 109 -10.13 -15.15 -2.43
N VAL A 110 -9.50 -13.98 -2.29
CA VAL A 110 -9.10 -13.42 -0.99
C VAL A 110 -9.56 -11.96 -0.82
N PRO A 111 -10.00 -11.54 0.38
CA PRO A 111 -10.46 -10.17 0.60
C PRO A 111 -9.32 -9.15 0.70
N TYR A 112 -8.10 -9.57 1.01
CA TYR A 112 -6.90 -8.75 1.16
C TYR A 112 -5.71 -9.36 0.42
N ILE A 113 -4.70 -8.56 0.11
CA ILE A 113 -3.56 -9.02 -0.70
C ILE A 113 -2.72 -10.08 0.02
N THR A 114 -2.77 -10.08 1.35
CA THR A 114 -2.11 -11.07 2.21
C THR A 114 -3.05 -12.18 2.72
N GLY A 115 -4.26 -12.31 2.15
CA GLY A 115 -5.23 -13.34 2.51
C GLY A 115 -6.48 -12.78 3.19
N THR A 116 -6.81 -13.28 4.39
CA THR A 116 -8.08 -12.97 5.07
C THR A 116 -8.02 -11.78 6.03
N LYS A 117 -6.81 -11.31 6.35
CA LYS A 117 -6.58 -10.16 7.22
C LYS A 117 -5.87 -9.05 6.46
N LYS A 118 -6.31 -7.81 6.71
CA LYS A 118 -5.68 -6.59 6.21
C LYS A 118 -4.32 -6.40 6.88
N THR A 119 -3.29 -6.09 6.11
CA THR A 119 -1.94 -5.85 6.62
C THR A 119 -1.35 -4.55 6.09
N VAL A 120 -0.11 -4.23 6.50
CA VAL A 120 0.65 -3.09 5.96
C VAL A 120 0.83 -3.17 4.44
N ALA A 121 0.83 -4.37 3.84
CA ALA A 121 0.92 -4.52 2.40
C ALA A 121 -0.32 -3.95 1.69
N ASP A 122 -1.53 -4.16 2.24
CA ASP A 122 -2.76 -3.55 1.71
C ASP A 122 -2.73 -2.03 1.82
N ILE A 123 -2.25 -1.51 2.95
CA ILE A 123 -2.14 -0.06 3.21
C ILE A 123 -1.17 0.60 2.24
N ALA A 124 0.01 0.01 2.06
CA ALA A 124 0.99 0.48 1.10
C ALA A 124 0.44 0.41 -0.34
N LEU A 125 -0.19 -0.71 -0.71
CA LEU A 125 -0.78 -0.89 -2.03
C LEU A 125 -1.88 0.14 -2.29
N TYR A 126 -2.75 0.42 -1.31
CA TYR A 126 -3.83 1.40 -1.44
C TYR A 126 -3.30 2.79 -1.82
N TYR A 127 -2.32 3.30 -1.07
CA TYR A 127 -1.76 4.63 -1.34
C TYR A 127 -1.05 4.71 -2.68
N VAL A 128 -0.29 3.68 -3.05
CA VAL A 128 0.43 3.64 -4.33
C VAL A 128 -0.57 3.53 -5.50
N LEU A 129 -1.63 2.74 -5.36
CA LEU A 129 -2.61 2.49 -6.42
C LEU A 129 -3.71 3.56 -6.51
N HIS A 130 -3.86 4.45 -5.52
CA HIS A 130 -4.95 5.42 -5.46
C HIS A 130 -5.05 6.30 -6.71
N SER A 131 -3.93 6.89 -7.14
CA SER A 131 -3.89 7.71 -8.37
C SER A 131 -4.32 6.94 -9.61
N ILE A 132 -3.90 5.67 -9.72
CA ILE A 132 -4.28 4.80 -10.83
C ILE A 132 -5.77 4.53 -10.80
N MET A 133 -6.32 4.10 -9.65
CA MET A 133 -7.74 3.77 -9.51
C MET A 133 -8.66 4.97 -9.71
N LYS A 134 -8.17 6.19 -9.47
CA LYS A 134 -8.90 7.43 -9.74
C LYS A 134 -9.12 7.65 -11.23
N ASP A 135 -8.16 7.24 -12.05
CA ASP A 135 -8.19 7.41 -13.51
C ASP A 135 -8.86 6.23 -14.25
N VAL A 136 -9.11 5.10 -13.56
CA VAL A 136 -9.81 3.95 -14.13
C VAL A 136 -11.29 4.29 -14.33
N ASN A 137 -11.77 4.15 -15.57
CA ASN A 137 -13.18 4.40 -15.90
C ASN A 137 -14.11 3.27 -15.42
N TYR A 138 -15.42 3.49 -15.46
CA TYR A 138 -16.41 2.53 -14.97
C TYR A 138 -16.36 1.16 -15.64
N GLN A 139 -16.12 1.11 -16.96
CA GLN A 139 -16.03 -0.16 -17.69
C GLN A 139 -14.79 -0.95 -17.26
N GLN A 140 -13.66 -0.27 -17.09
CA GLN A 140 -12.43 -0.88 -16.62
C GLN A 140 -12.55 -1.34 -15.15
N LYS A 141 -13.23 -0.58 -14.29
CA LYS A 141 -13.53 -1.02 -12.91
C LYS A 141 -14.31 -2.33 -12.89
N ALA A 142 -15.28 -2.49 -13.81
CA ALA A 142 -16.02 -3.75 -13.96
C ALA A 142 -15.14 -4.90 -14.50
N GLN A 143 -14.18 -4.62 -15.39
CA GLN A 143 -13.19 -5.61 -15.84
C GLN A 143 -12.26 -6.07 -14.72
N TYR A 144 -11.90 -5.15 -13.82
CA TYR A 144 -11.04 -5.38 -12.66
C TYR A 144 -11.87 -5.51 -11.37
N ILE A 145 -12.90 -6.36 -11.38
CA ILE A 145 -13.91 -6.43 -10.32
C ILE A 145 -13.31 -6.75 -8.94
N HIS A 146 -12.31 -7.63 -8.84
CA HIS A 146 -11.73 -8.06 -7.57
C HIS A 146 -10.82 -7.00 -6.97
N VAL A 147 -10.01 -6.34 -7.81
CA VAL A 147 -9.24 -5.15 -7.42
C VAL A 147 -10.17 -4.02 -7.01
N SER A 148 -11.24 -3.80 -7.75
CA SER A 148 -12.20 -2.73 -7.45
C SER A 148 -12.92 -2.99 -6.14
N ARG A 149 -13.37 -4.22 -5.89
CA ARG A 149 -13.96 -4.66 -4.61
C ARG A 149 -12.98 -4.45 -3.46
N TRP A 150 -11.73 -4.89 -3.61
CA TRP A 150 -10.69 -4.71 -2.60
C TRP A 150 -10.44 -3.23 -2.31
N PHE A 151 -10.27 -2.41 -3.36
CA PHE A 151 -10.00 -0.98 -3.21
C PHE A 151 -11.18 -0.27 -2.54
N ASP A 152 -12.40 -0.61 -2.96
CA ASP A 152 -13.63 -0.05 -2.40
C ASP A 152 -13.79 -0.39 -0.92
N ASN A 153 -13.49 -1.64 -0.53
CA ASN A 153 -13.49 -2.06 0.87
C ASN A 153 -12.45 -1.31 1.70
N ILE A 154 -11.21 -1.20 1.20
CA ILE A 154 -10.09 -0.57 1.91
C ILE A 154 -10.34 0.92 2.14
N GLN A 155 -10.85 1.65 1.14
CA GLN A 155 -11.06 3.10 1.24
C GLN A 155 -12.20 3.51 2.17
N GLN A 156 -13.05 2.58 2.65
CA GLN A 156 -14.11 2.90 3.62
C GLN A 156 -13.54 3.26 4.99
N GLU A 157 -12.30 2.84 5.29
CA GLU A 157 -11.65 3.21 6.53
C GLU A 157 -11.20 4.68 6.50
N GLU A 158 -11.91 5.53 7.24
CA GLU A 158 -11.63 6.98 7.30
C GLU A 158 -10.22 7.29 7.78
N LYS A 159 -9.68 6.50 8.74
CA LYS A 159 -8.31 6.63 9.24
C LYS A 159 -7.26 6.46 8.13
N LEU A 160 -7.54 5.57 7.18
CA LEU A 160 -6.67 5.28 6.03
C LEU A 160 -6.87 6.30 4.92
N ARG A 161 -8.12 6.55 4.52
CA ARG A 161 -8.43 7.47 3.42
C ARG A 161 -8.00 8.89 3.74
N ARG A 162 -8.31 9.38 4.95
CA ARG A 162 -8.05 10.76 5.40
C ARG A 162 -8.51 11.80 4.37
N GLU A 163 -7.54 12.50 3.77
CA GLU A 163 -7.72 13.59 2.82
C GLU A 163 -7.85 13.10 1.37
N LEU A 164 -7.64 11.81 1.11
CA LEU A 164 -7.80 11.26 -0.23
C LEU A 164 -9.26 11.19 -0.65
N ASP A 165 -9.51 11.48 -1.92
CA ASP A 165 -10.84 11.37 -2.51
C ASP A 165 -11.39 9.95 -2.35
N LEU A 166 -12.67 9.85 -1.96
CA LEU A 166 -13.43 8.62 -2.04
C LEU A 166 -13.75 8.33 -3.52
N ILE A 167 -13.19 7.24 -4.04
CA ILE A 167 -13.36 6.85 -5.43
C ILE A 167 -14.69 6.08 -5.54
N SER A 168 -15.62 6.56 -6.36
CA SER A 168 -16.91 5.88 -6.51
C SER A 168 -16.81 4.56 -7.27
N PHE A 169 -17.45 3.53 -6.72
CA PHE A 169 -17.65 2.21 -7.32
C PHE A 169 -19.14 1.84 -7.45
N ASN A 170 -20.06 2.83 -7.38
CA ASN A 170 -21.51 2.62 -7.26
C ASN A 170 -22.13 1.70 -8.33
N LEU A 171 -21.57 1.67 -9.54
CA LEU A 171 -22.05 0.81 -10.62
C LEU A 171 -21.69 -0.68 -10.43
N LEU A 172 -20.72 -1.00 -9.57
CA LEU A 172 -20.31 -2.38 -9.31
C LEU A 172 -21.25 -3.12 -8.36
N HIS A 173 -21.95 -2.42 -7.47
CA HIS A 173 -22.96 -3.03 -6.58
C HIS A 173 -24.18 -3.58 -7.33
N LEU A 174 -24.30 -3.32 -8.64
CA LEU A 174 -25.35 -3.89 -9.49
C LEU A 174 -24.96 -5.26 -10.08
N PHE A 175 -23.68 -5.64 -10.02
CA PHE A 175 -23.12 -6.83 -10.68
C PHE A 175 -22.53 -7.87 -9.71
N LEU A 176 -22.49 -7.57 -8.41
CA LEU A 176 -22.07 -8.46 -7.32
C LEU A 176 -23.30 -8.89 -6.50
#